data_AF-A0A9D4LUU3-F1
#
_entry.id   AF-A0A9D4LUU3-F1
#
_cell.length_a   1.000
_cell.length_b   1.000
_cell.length_c   1.000
_cell.angle_alpha   90.00
_cell.angle_beta   90.00
_cell.angle_gamma   90.00
#
_symmetry.space_group_name_H-M   'P 1'
#
loop_
_entity.id
_entity.type
_entity.pdbx_description
1 polymer ?
#
loop_
_entity_poly.entity_id
_entity_poly.type
_entity_poly.pdbx_seq_one_letter_code
_entity_poly.pdbx_strand_id
1 'polypeptide(L)'
;MLPVPTSGGLKDNITNRTIISICGEAFIPAVIEGDTDPYTNPNFFISKRSWQPDQEALICPLCRSKFGALKRRHHCRQCGLVVCDKCNEKLPLPQLNVPGLERVCESCKPVTAAVTRSRSHLPQHKFAAVKELSSLCKDERNIDKMFKFGGFHTLVAQAGESLKTQNMELLGLAVGALNMLSTFDPVRSYMVQSRILSVLCHILEKVPSEQEQIILDGVEALTTFCRSPKYRDIALKCGCLTAILRQCSGGSETVSLTMVGLLGRILEDSSMHGALIQDSGASLQVLLKMAAVGSVQMQALTLKCLNYLSMGSDWNKHRILQEDFTAGRPLLSVMKTETLYMQVWVNATCLVANLATSAEDQGGLVDCRDVMIEMMISDVDNIDVLRNIIRGISNFSKFQQNSNKVLSVLHHLVEKCLRHKDDVIRQYALKAILFTVQFEPEESVRQLLIDGAAEVLQNLVSSRGVMNGIISSMAQDIPDLAKPL
;
A
#
# COMPACT_ATOMS: atom_id res chain seq x y z
N MET A 1 -6.10 -13.99 -23.82
CA MET A 1 -5.71 -15.13 -22.96
C MET A 1 -4.24 -14.96 -22.63
N LEU A 2 -3.92 -14.48 -21.43
CA LEU A 2 -2.54 -14.42 -20.94
C LEU A 2 -2.25 -15.70 -20.14
N PRO A 3 -1.04 -16.27 -20.20
CA PRO A 3 -0.74 -17.56 -19.59
C PRO A 3 -0.69 -17.43 -18.06
N VAL A 4 -1.35 -18.36 -17.38
CA VAL A 4 -1.16 -18.61 -15.95
C VAL A 4 0.29 -19.06 -15.74
N PRO A 5 1.08 -18.45 -14.83
CA PRO A 5 2.45 -18.90 -14.58
C PRO A 5 2.44 -20.35 -14.10
N THR A 6 3.27 -21.18 -14.72
CA THR A 6 3.40 -22.61 -14.44
C THR A 6 3.96 -22.88 -13.04
N SER A 7 3.51 -24.01 -12.48
CA SER A 7 3.61 -24.52 -11.11
C SER A 7 5.02 -24.93 -10.62
N GLY A 8 6.07 -24.20 -11.02
CA GLY A 8 7.45 -24.66 -10.92
C GLY A 8 8.28 -24.18 -9.71
N GLY A 9 7.71 -23.53 -8.69
CA GLY A 9 8.53 -22.85 -7.65
C GLY A 9 8.14 -23.04 -6.18
N LEU A 10 7.14 -23.86 -5.85
CA LEU A 10 6.61 -24.00 -4.48
C LEU A 10 6.30 -25.46 -4.09
N LYS A 11 6.97 -26.43 -4.73
CA LYS A 11 6.66 -27.87 -4.55
C LYS A 11 7.41 -28.59 -3.43
N ASP A 12 8.28 -27.93 -2.67
CA ASP A 12 8.93 -28.53 -1.52
C ASP A 12 8.44 -27.86 -0.22
N ASN A 13 7.41 -28.45 0.42
CA ASN A 13 7.13 -28.48 1.88
C ASN A 13 5.64 -28.68 2.27
N ILE A 14 4.89 -29.58 1.62
CA ILE A 14 3.55 -30.00 2.10
C ILE A 14 3.69 -31.02 3.27
N THR A 15 4.51 -30.69 4.26
CA THR A 15 4.62 -31.40 5.55
C THR A 15 4.66 -30.45 6.75
N ASN A 16 4.83 -29.14 6.55
CA ASN A 16 4.66 -28.17 7.63
C ASN A 16 3.18 -27.76 7.72
N ARG A 17 2.44 -28.39 8.64
CA ARG A 17 1.11 -27.89 9.04
C ARG A 17 1.33 -26.49 9.62
N THR A 18 0.95 -25.44 8.88
CA THR A 18 0.96 -24.07 9.41
C THR A 18 0.17 -24.04 10.72
N ILE A 19 0.85 -23.71 11.82
CA ILE A 19 0.23 -23.50 13.13
C ILE A 19 0.01 -22.01 13.29
N ILE A 20 -1.22 -21.62 13.59
CA ILE A 20 -1.59 -20.25 13.92
C ILE A 20 -1.86 -20.18 15.42
N SER A 21 -1.44 -19.12 16.09
CA SER A 21 -1.74 -18.88 17.51
C SER A 21 -2.57 -17.61 17.66
N ILE A 22 -3.71 -17.71 18.35
CA ILE A 22 -4.57 -16.56 18.71
C ILE A 22 -4.71 -16.58 20.23
N CYS A 23 -4.36 -15.48 20.90
CA CYS A 23 -4.43 -15.35 22.36
C CYS A 23 -3.70 -16.48 23.13
N GLY A 24 -2.60 -16.99 22.58
CA GLY A 24 -1.82 -18.09 23.17
C GLY A 24 -2.34 -19.50 22.83
N GLU A 25 -3.49 -19.62 22.17
CA GLU A 25 -4.08 -20.90 21.76
C GLU A 25 -3.69 -21.23 20.31
N ALA A 26 -2.90 -22.29 20.17
CA ALA A 26 -2.45 -22.77 18.87
C ALA A 26 -3.53 -23.60 18.16
N PHE A 27 -3.65 -23.43 16.85
CA PHE A 27 -4.48 -24.27 16.02
C PHE A 27 -3.91 -24.51 14.62
N ILE A 28 -4.40 -25.58 14.00
CA ILE A 28 -4.10 -25.93 12.63
C ILE A 28 -5.33 -25.54 11.78
N PRO A 29 -5.19 -24.70 10.74
CA PRO A 29 -6.27 -24.42 9.79
C PRO A 29 -6.78 -25.68 9.07
N ALA A 30 -7.93 -25.57 8.40
CA ALA A 30 -8.43 -26.59 7.48
C ALA A 30 -7.43 -26.78 6.32
N VAL A 31 -7.04 -28.02 6.03
CA VAL A 31 -6.22 -28.36 4.86
C VAL A 31 -7.17 -28.75 3.74
N ILE A 32 -7.04 -28.10 2.57
CA ILE A 32 -7.80 -28.47 1.37
C ILE A 32 -7.21 -29.74 0.78
N GLU A 33 -8.04 -30.73 0.46
CA GLU A 33 -7.58 -31.98 -0.16
C GLU A 33 -7.33 -31.78 -1.66
N GLY A 34 -6.17 -32.26 -2.12
CA GLY A 34 -5.71 -32.13 -3.50
C GLY A 34 -5.27 -30.73 -3.89
N ASP A 35 -4.87 -30.56 -5.15
CA ASP A 35 -4.38 -29.28 -5.71
C ASP A 35 -5.55 -28.36 -6.14
N THR A 36 -6.62 -28.32 -5.36
CA THR A 36 -7.83 -27.54 -5.69
C THR A 36 -7.72 -26.12 -5.15
N ASP A 37 -7.93 -25.12 -6.01
CA ASP A 37 -8.03 -23.71 -5.60
C ASP A 37 -9.50 -23.36 -5.24
N PRO A 38 -9.82 -23.08 -3.96
CA PRO A 38 -11.18 -22.76 -3.53
C PRO A 38 -11.80 -21.59 -4.32
N TYR A 39 -10.99 -20.64 -4.79
CA TYR A 39 -11.49 -19.49 -5.55
C TYR A 39 -12.14 -19.90 -6.86
N THR A 40 -11.62 -20.94 -7.52
CA THR A 40 -12.11 -21.43 -8.81
C THR A 40 -13.04 -22.63 -8.69
N ASN A 41 -12.96 -23.36 -7.58
CA ASN A 41 -13.76 -24.55 -7.32
C ASN A 41 -14.46 -24.47 -5.95
N PRO A 42 -15.78 -24.16 -5.91
CA PRO A 42 -16.51 -24.02 -4.65
C PRO A 42 -16.79 -25.36 -3.94
N ASN A 43 -16.59 -26.49 -4.62
CA ASN A 43 -16.83 -27.83 -4.09
C ASN A 43 -15.54 -28.53 -3.63
N PHE A 44 -14.62 -27.79 -3.01
CA PHE A 44 -13.40 -28.33 -2.43
C PHE A 44 -13.68 -29.32 -1.28
N PHE A 45 -12.71 -30.15 -0.91
CA PHE A 45 -12.80 -31.00 0.29
C PHE A 45 -11.79 -30.55 1.35
N ILE A 46 -12.11 -30.80 2.62
CA ILE A 46 -11.26 -30.51 3.77
C ILE A 46 -10.82 -31.82 4.41
N SER A 47 -9.53 -31.91 4.73
CA SER A 47 -8.97 -33.07 5.42
C SER A 47 -9.66 -33.34 6.76
N LYS A 48 -10.05 -34.60 6.94
CA LYS A 48 -10.67 -35.10 8.19
C LYS A 48 -9.71 -34.96 9.36
N ARG A 49 -10.24 -34.63 10.54
CA ARG A 49 -9.49 -34.64 11.80
C ARG A 49 -9.42 -36.04 12.38
N SER A 50 -8.27 -36.38 12.95
CA SER A 50 -8.11 -37.58 13.76
C SER A 50 -9.02 -37.51 14.98
N TRP A 51 -9.62 -38.65 15.33
CA TRP A 51 -10.46 -38.76 16.51
C TRP A 51 -9.61 -38.80 17.78
N GLN A 52 -10.07 -38.07 18.80
CA GLN A 52 -9.52 -38.18 20.14
C GLN A 52 -9.76 -39.61 20.66
N PRO A 53 -8.72 -40.29 21.19
CA PRO A 53 -8.88 -41.59 21.83
C PRO A 53 -9.89 -41.52 22.99
N ASP A 54 -10.82 -42.46 23.04
CA ASP A 54 -11.88 -42.48 24.08
C ASP A 54 -11.33 -42.51 25.51
N GLN A 55 -10.16 -43.13 25.69
CA GLN A 55 -9.48 -43.26 26.98
C GLN A 55 -8.99 -41.90 27.51
N GLU A 56 -8.64 -40.98 26.62
CA GLU A 56 -8.22 -39.61 26.96
C GLU A 56 -9.41 -38.70 27.27
N ALA A 57 -10.62 -39.09 26.84
CA ALA A 57 -11.85 -38.35 27.08
C ALA A 57 -12.51 -38.77 28.39
N LEU A 58 -12.13 -38.10 29.49
CA LEU A 58 -12.73 -38.32 30.83
C LEU A 58 -14.01 -37.51 31.06
N ILE A 59 -14.08 -36.31 30.48
CA ILE A 59 -15.22 -35.39 30.59
C ILE A 59 -15.59 -34.81 29.23
N CYS A 60 -16.85 -34.44 29.03
CA CYS A 60 -17.26 -33.67 27.87
C CYS A 60 -16.61 -32.28 27.93
N PRO A 61 -15.87 -31.83 26.90
CA PRO A 61 -15.19 -30.53 26.92
C PRO A 61 -16.17 -29.34 26.91
N LEU A 62 -17.42 -29.56 26.52
CA LEU A 62 -18.44 -28.51 26.42
C LEU A 62 -19.22 -28.33 27.74
N CYS A 63 -19.81 -29.40 28.27
CA CYS A 63 -20.64 -29.33 29.49
C CYS A 63 -19.94 -29.83 30.76
N ARG A 64 -18.65 -30.21 30.67
CA ARG A 64 -17.81 -30.72 31.77
C ARG A 64 -18.32 -31.99 32.47
N SER A 65 -19.38 -32.62 31.96
CA SER A 65 -19.91 -33.86 32.52
C SER A 65 -18.96 -35.04 32.34
N LYS A 66 -18.77 -35.85 33.39
CA LYS A 66 -18.01 -37.11 33.34
C LYS A 66 -18.69 -38.14 32.44
N PHE A 67 -17.91 -38.81 31.61
CA PHE A 67 -18.37 -39.96 30.84
C PHE A 67 -18.46 -41.21 31.74
N GLY A 68 -19.39 -42.12 31.40
CA GLY A 68 -19.63 -43.34 32.18
C GLY A 68 -20.68 -44.23 31.52
N ALA A 69 -21.21 -45.21 32.25
CA ALA A 69 -22.19 -46.17 31.71
C ALA A 69 -23.45 -45.51 31.14
N LEU A 70 -23.93 -44.44 31.80
CA LEU A 70 -25.14 -43.70 31.40
C LEU A 70 -24.85 -42.55 30.42
N LYS A 71 -23.62 -42.03 30.39
CA LYS A 71 -23.22 -40.91 29.52
C LYS A 71 -22.14 -41.38 28.56
N ARG A 72 -22.59 -41.78 27.38
CA ARG A 72 -21.75 -42.37 26.33
C ARG A 72 -20.92 -41.29 25.61
N ARG A 73 -19.80 -41.76 25.04
CA ARG A 73 -18.85 -40.96 24.26
C ARG A 73 -19.30 -40.88 22.80
N HIS A 74 -19.18 -39.71 22.19
CA HIS A 74 -19.46 -39.50 20.77
C HIS A 74 -18.43 -38.57 20.15
N HIS A 75 -17.82 -38.98 19.04
CA HIS A 75 -16.87 -38.13 18.32
C HIS A 75 -17.59 -37.07 17.49
N CYS A 76 -17.13 -35.83 17.59
CA CYS A 76 -17.44 -34.79 16.62
C CYS A 76 -16.66 -35.08 15.33
N ARG A 77 -17.36 -35.29 14.22
CA ARG A 77 -16.74 -35.57 12.92
C ARG A 77 -15.95 -34.39 12.36
N GLN A 78 -16.25 -33.16 12.79
CA GLN A 78 -15.55 -31.95 12.37
C GLN A 78 -14.21 -31.75 13.09
N CYS A 79 -14.18 -31.83 14.42
CA CYS A 79 -12.96 -31.53 15.21
C CYS A 79 -12.27 -32.75 15.82
N GLY A 80 -12.92 -33.92 15.80
CA GLY A 80 -12.39 -35.17 16.38
C GLY A 80 -12.58 -35.33 17.89
N LEU A 81 -12.99 -34.28 18.63
CA LEU A 81 -13.18 -34.34 20.08
C LEU A 81 -14.36 -35.23 20.47
N VAL A 82 -14.27 -35.82 21.66
CA VAL A 82 -15.34 -36.63 22.27
C VAL A 82 -16.29 -35.76 23.09
N VAL A 83 -17.58 -35.82 22.79
CA VAL A 83 -18.65 -35.06 23.46
C VAL A 83 -19.80 -35.99 23.89
N CYS A 84 -20.68 -35.50 24.76
CA CYS A 84 -21.89 -36.25 25.16
C CYS A 84 -23.03 -36.06 24.15
N ASP A 85 -24.06 -36.90 24.29
CA ASP A 85 -25.28 -36.94 23.48
C ASP A 85 -25.98 -35.57 23.39
N LYS A 86 -26.01 -34.81 24.48
CA LYS A 86 -26.63 -33.46 24.55
C LYS A 86 -25.81 -32.34 23.91
N CYS A 87 -24.52 -32.53 23.66
CA CYS A 87 -23.61 -31.47 23.19
C CYS A 87 -23.22 -31.67 21.71
N ASN A 88 -24.02 -32.41 20.95
CA ASN A 88 -23.83 -32.61 19.52
C ASN A 88 -25.16 -32.69 18.79
N GLU A 89 -25.11 -32.41 17.50
CA GLU A 89 -26.23 -32.58 16.57
C GLU A 89 -25.75 -33.29 15.30
N LYS A 90 -26.67 -33.91 14.58
CA LYS A 90 -26.36 -34.57 13.30
C LYS A 90 -26.56 -33.61 12.13
N LEU A 91 -25.52 -33.42 11.32
CA LEU A 91 -25.53 -32.55 10.13
C LEU A 91 -24.89 -33.28 8.93
N PRO A 92 -25.29 -32.99 7.69
CA PRO A 92 -24.54 -33.47 6.53
C PRO A 92 -23.19 -32.74 6.44
N LEU A 93 -22.12 -33.47 6.12
CA LEU A 93 -20.75 -32.93 6.02
C LEU A 93 -20.11 -33.21 4.65
N PRO A 94 -20.71 -32.73 3.54
CA PRO A 94 -20.15 -32.91 2.19
C PRO A 94 -18.73 -32.35 2.05
N GLN A 95 -18.37 -31.34 2.85
CA GLN A 95 -17.00 -30.79 2.93
C GLN A 95 -15.94 -31.75 3.42
N LEU A 96 -16.34 -32.79 4.17
CA LEU A 96 -15.43 -33.84 4.62
C LEU A 96 -15.53 -35.09 3.74
N ASN A 97 -16.30 -35.05 2.64
CA ASN A 97 -16.55 -36.22 1.80
C ASN A 97 -16.99 -37.45 2.63
N VAL A 98 -18.03 -37.26 3.44
CA VAL A 98 -18.66 -38.32 4.26
C VAL A 98 -20.15 -38.42 3.93
N PRO A 99 -20.69 -39.64 3.78
CA PRO A 99 -22.09 -39.83 3.44
C PRO A 99 -22.99 -39.65 4.67
N GLY A 100 -24.22 -39.18 4.46
CA GLY A 100 -25.26 -39.13 5.49
C GLY A 100 -25.08 -38.02 6.52
N LEU A 101 -25.77 -38.18 7.66
CA LEU A 101 -25.75 -37.22 8.76
C LEU A 101 -24.74 -37.63 9.84
N GLU A 102 -23.82 -36.73 10.15
CA GLU A 102 -22.69 -36.96 11.04
C GLU A 102 -22.74 -36.04 12.27
N ARG A 103 -22.19 -36.52 13.39
CA ARG A 103 -22.22 -35.77 14.65
C ARG A 103 -21.27 -34.59 14.63
N VAL A 104 -21.76 -33.41 14.96
CA VAL A 104 -21.00 -32.17 15.10
C VAL A 104 -21.28 -31.59 16.48
N CYS A 105 -20.23 -31.26 17.24
CA CYS A 105 -20.42 -30.66 18.55
C CYS A 105 -20.92 -29.22 18.45
N GLU A 106 -21.58 -28.72 19.50
CA GLU A 106 -22.16 -27.38 19.52
C GLU A 106 -21.12 -26.27 19.26
N SER A 107 -19.86 -26.47 19.67
CA SER A 107 -18.77 -25.52 19.39
C SER A 107 -18.39 -25.46 17.90
N CYS A 108 -18.46 -26.58 17.17
CA CYS A 108 -18.15 -26.63 15.74
C CYS A 108 -19.34 -26.21 14.86
N LYS A 109 -20.56 -26.39 15.37
CA LYS A 109 -21.81 -26.28 14.61
C LYS A 109 -21.94 -24.97 13.82
N PRO A 110 -21.71 -23.76 14.38
CA PRO A 110 -22.00 -22.51 13.66
C PRO A 110 -21.27 -22.39 12.32
N VAL A 111 -19.94 -22.52 12.32
CA VAL A 111 -19.14 -22.46 11.09
C VAL A 111 -19.43 -23.66 10.19
N THR A 112 -19.53 -24.87 10.77
CA THR A 112 -19.72 -26.11 10.00
C THR A 112 -21.05 -26.12 9.26
N ALA A 113 -22.14 -25.71 9.91
CA ALA A 113 -23.45 -25.65 9.31
C ALA A 113 -23.50 -24.61 8.18
N ALA A 114 -22.86 -23.45 8.34
CA ALA A 114 -22.77 -22.46 7.29
C ALA A 114 -21.94 -22.95 6.09
N VAL A 115 -20.80 -23.60 6.32
CA VAL A 115 -19.97 -24.24 5.27
C VAL A 115 -20.73 -25.34 4.53
N THR A 116 -21.50 -26.16 5.26
CA THR A 116 -22.39 -27.16 4.62
C THR A 116 -23.45 -26.47 3.78
N ARG A 117 -24.11 -25.44 4.32
CA ARG A 117 -25.22 -24.74 3.65
C ARG A 117 -24.76 -24.00 2.38
N SER A 118 -23.53 -23.49 2.33
CA SER A 118 -22.99 -22.81 1.15
C SER A 118 -22.85 -23.72 -0.08
N ARG A 119 -22.90 -25.05 0.10
CA ARG A 119 -22.83 -26.04 -0.99
C ARG A 119 -24.19 -26.37 -1.61
N SER A 120 -25.26 -25.81 -1.06
CA SER A 120 -26.58 -25.93 -1.63
C SER A 120 -26.63 -25.30 -3.03
N HIS A 121 -27.35 -25.93 -3.97
CA HIS A 121 -27.63 -25.34 -5.27
C HIS A 121 -28.59 -24.13 -5.18
N LEU A 122 -29.35 -24.03 -4.08
CA LEU A 122 -30.31 -22.95 -3.86
C LEU A 122 -29.60 -21.63 -3.47
N PRO A 123 -29.80 -20.52 -4.21
CA PRO A 123 -29.14 -19.23 -3.94
C PRO A 123 -29.40 -18.68 -2.53
N GLN A 124 -30.63 -18.81 -2.01
CA GLN A 124 -30.99 -18.33 -0.68
C GLN A 124 -30.20 -19.03 0.44
N HIS A 125 -29.80 -20.28 0.23
CA HIS A 125 -28.97 -21.02 1.18
C HIS A 125 -27.53 -20.53 1.15
N LYS A 126 -26.98 -20.23 -0.04
CA LYS A 126 -25.65 -19.62 -0.18
C LYS A 126 -25.59 -18.25 0.49
N PHE A 127 -26.61 -17.42 0.24
CA PHE A 127 -26.74 -16.12 0.88
C PHE A 127 -26.80 -16.23 2.41
N ALA A 128 -27.68 -17.09 2.95
CA ALA A 128 -27.78 -17.31 4.39
C ALA A 128 -26.46 -17.83 4.98
N ALA A 129 -25.74 -18.69 4.27
CA ALA A 129 -24.43 -19.19 4.69
C ALA A 129 -23.38 -18.09 4.78
N VAL A 130 -23.20 -17.28 3.72
CA VAL A 130 -22.20 -16.20 3.72
C VAL A 130 -22.56 -15.12 4.74
N LYS A 131 -23.84 -14.79 4.90
CA LYS A 131 -24.32 -13.86 5.93
C LYS A 131 -23.99 -14.36 7.33
N GLU A 132 -24.19 -15.65 7.61
CA GLU A 132 -23.85 -16.26 8.89
C GLU A 132 -22.33 -16.25 9.13
N LEU A 133 -21.52 -16.65 8.13
CA LEU A 133 -20.05 -16.60 8.21
C LEU A 133 -19.54 -15.17 8.46
N SER A 134 -20.09 -14.18 7.75
CA SER A 134 -19.77 -12.77 7.93
C SER A 134 -20.11 -12.29 9.35
N SER A 135 -21.24 -12.70 9.91
CA SER A 135 -21.61 -12.41 11.30
C SER A 135 -20.63 -13.05 12.29
N LEU A 136 -20.16 -14.27 12.03
CA LEU A 136 -19.21 -14.98 12.89
C LEU A 136 -17.83 -14.32 12.90
N CYS A 137 -17.40 -13.66 11.82
CA CYS A 137 -16.13 -12.91 11.76
C CYS A 137 -16.07 -11.71 12.72
N LYS A 138 -17.22 -11.23 13.23
CA LYS A 138 -17.26 -10.08 14.15
C LYS A 138 -16.81 -10.42 15.57
N ASP A 139 -16.75 -11.70 15.92
CA ASP A 139 -16.35 -12.18 17.24
C ASP A 139 -15.03 -12.94 17.14
N GLU A 140 -13.99 -12.40 17.79
CA GLU A 140 -12.64 -12.95 17.78
C GLU A 140 -12.59 -14.42 18.21
N ARG A 141 -13.51 -14.85 19.09
CA ARG A 141 -13.62 -16.24 19.59
C ARG A 141 -14.04 -17.24 18.52
N ASN A 142 -14.43 -16.78 17.33
CA ASN A 142 -14.79 -17.63 16.21
C ASN A 142 -13.74 -17.63 15.11
N ILE A 143 -12.72 -16.78 15.18
CA ILE A 143 -11.71 -16.66 14.12
C ILE A 143 -10.94 -17.97 13.95
N ASP A 144 -10.52 -18.61 15.05
CA ASP A 144 -9.88 -19.93 14.98
C ASP A 144 -10.79 -20.96 14.27
N LYS A 145 -12.09 -20.95 14.57
CA LYS A 145 -13.09 -21.83 13.96
C LYS A 145 -13.28 -21.55 12.46
N MET A 146 -13.28 -20.27 12.06
CA MET A 146 -13.37 -19.85 10.65
C MET A 146 -12.27 -20.48 9.81
N PHE A 147 -11.06 -20.60 10.35
CA PHE A 147 -9.94 -21.25 9.67
C PHE A 147 -9.93 -22.77 9.86
N LYS A 148 -10.20 -23.29 11.06
CA LYS A 148 -10.22 -24.73 11.37
C LYS A 148 -11.24 -25.52 10.56
N PHE A 149 -12.41 -24.93 10.30
CA PHE A 149 -13.57 -25.63 9.76
C PHE A 149 -13.96 -25.21 8.34
N GLY A 150 -13.11 -24.43 7.67
CA GLY A 150 -13.27 -24.09 6.25
C GLY A 150 -14.09 -22.85 5.95
N GLY A 151 -14.51 -22.08 6.95
CA GLY A 151 -15.24 -20.83 6.76
C GLY A 151 -14.50 -19.83 5.87
N PHE A 152 -13.19 -19.64 6.11
CA PHE A 152 -12.34 -18.79 5.26
C PHE A 152 -12.33 -19.25 3.79
N HIS A 153 -12.07 -20.54 3.55
CA HIS A 153 -12.05 -21.09 2.18
C HIS A 153 -13.42 -20.99 1.50
N THR A 154 -14.50 -21.17 2.26
CA THR A 154 -15.86 -20.97 1.77
C THR A 154 -16.10 -19.51 1.38
N LEU A 155 -15.65 -18.52 2.15
CA LEU A 155 -15.77 -17.11 1.77
C LEU A 155 -15.01 -16.81 0.47
N VAL A 156 -13.79 -17.34 0.31
CA VAL A 156 -13.01 -17.21 -0.93
C VAL A 156 -13.74 -17.84 -2.12
N ALA A 157 -14.26 -19.06 -1.95
CA ALA A 157 -15.03 -19.75 -2.98
C ALA A 157 -16.30 -18.99 -3.38
N GLN A 158 -17.04 -18.49 -2.39
CA GLN A 158 -18.25 -17.73 -2.65
C GLN A 158 -17.95 -16.37 -3.29
N ALA A 159 -16.84 -15.72 -2.98
CA ALA A 159 -16.41 -14.51 -3.69
C ALA A 159 -16.13 -14.79 -5.17
N GLY A 160 -15.40 -15.86 -5.50
CA GLY A 160 -15.12 -16.25 -6.89
C GLY A 160 -16.39 -16.61 -7.67
N GLU A 161 -17.26 -17.43 -7.08
CA GLU A 161 -18.54 -17.80 -7.69
C GLU A 161 -19.46 -16.59 -7.88
N SER A 162 -19.54 -15.70 -6.90
CA SER A 162 -20.38 -14.50 -6.96
C SER A 162 -19.90 -13.51 -8.01
N LEU A 163 -18.58 -13.32 -8.14
CA LEU A 163 -18.01 -12.49 -9.19
C LEU A 163 -18.34 -13.05 -10.59
N LYS A 164 -18.19 -14.37 -10.78
CA LYS A 164 -18.51 -15.05 -12.04
C LYS A 164 -19.99 -14.95 -12.41
N THR A 165 -20.87 -15.08 -11.42
CA THR A 165 -22.33 -15.07 -11.61
C THR A 165 -22.96 -13.67 -11.50
N GLN A 166 -22.14 -12.63 -11.30
CA GLN A 166 -22.57 -11.25 -11.11
C GLN A 166 -23.51 -11.03 -9.91
N ASN A 167 -23.39 -11.86 -8.87
CA ASN A 167 -24.14 -11.70 -7.62
C ASN A 167 -23.40 -10.71 -6.69
N MET A 168 -23.59 -9.41 -6.92
CA MET A 168 -22.86 -8.36 -6.18
C MET A 168 -23.24 -8.31 -4.69
N GLU A 169 -24.48 -8.64 -4.33
CA GLU A 169 -24.90 -8.67 -2.93
C GLU A 169 -24.13 -9.74 -2.14
N LEU A 170 -24.03 -10.95 -2.69
CA LEU A 170 -23.28 -12.04 -2.08
C LEU A 170 -21.76 -11.78 -2.10
N LEU A 171 -21.26 -11.20 -3.20
CA LEU A 171 -19.86 -10.80 -3.32
C LEU A 171 -19.48 -9.78 -2.24
N GLY A 172 -20.31 -8.76 -2.02
CA GLY A 172 -20.08 -7.74 -0.99
C GLY A 172 -20.01 -8.35 0.42
N LEU A 173 -20.94 -9.25 0.77
CA LEU A 173 -20.88 -9.94 2.05
C LEU A 173 -19.60 -10.78 2.22
N ALA A 174 -19.17 -11.46 1.16
CA ALA A 174 -17.96 -12.28 1.18
C ALA A 174 -16.69 -11.41 1.30
N VAL A 175 -16.57 -10.35 0.50
CA VAL A 175 -15.41 -9.44 0.51
C VAL A 175 -15.33 -8.69 1.83
N GLY A 176 -16.44 -8.18 2.37
CA GLY A 176 -16.48 -7.56 3.69
C GLY A 176 -16.05 -8.52 4.81
N ALA A 177 -16.45 -9.80 4.73
CA ALA A 177 -15.99 -10.82 5.68
C ALA A 177 -14.49 -11.12 5.54
N LEU A 178 -13.95 -11.15 4.31
CA LEU A 178 -12.52 -11.31 4.06
C LEU A 178 -11.71 -10.09 4.56
N ASN A 179 -12.25 -8.88 4.41
CA ASN A 179 -11.68 -7.66 5.00
C ASN A 179 -11.61 -7.77 6.53
N MET A 180 -12.72 -8.13 7.20
CA MET A 180 -12.74 -8.37 8.64
C MET A 180 -11.67 -9.39 9.06
N LEU A 181 -11.57 -10.54 8.38
CA LEU A 181 -10.53 -11.53 8.67
C LEU A 181 -9.11 -10.99 8.49
N SER A 182 -8.88 -10.10 7.50
CA SER A 182 -7.58 -9.49 7.27
C SER A 182 -7.12 -8.59 8.41
N THR A 183 -8.03 -8.06 9.24
CA THR A 183 -7.67 -7.21 10.38
C THR A 183 -6.97 -8.00 11.49
N PHE A 184 -7.13 -9.32 11.55
CA PHE A 184 -6.52 -10.19 12.55
C PHE A 184 -5.09 -10.61 12.14
N ASP A 185 -4.08 -10.00 12.76
CA ASP A 185 -2.67 -10.23 12.47
C ASP A 185 -2.24 -11.71 12.41
N PRO A 186 -2.65 -12.60 13.36
CA PRO A 186 -2.16 -13.98 13.38
C PRO A 186 -2.52 -14.81 12.15
N VAL A 187 -3.62 -14.47 11.46
CA VAL A 187 -4.10 -15.28 10.32
C VAL A 187 -3.60 -14.79 8.97
N ARG A 188 -3.00 -13.59 8.90
CA ARG A 188 -2.58 -12.97 7.62
C ARG A 188 -1.59 -13.82 6.83
N SER A 189 -0.62 -14.43 7.50
CA SER A 189 0.37 -15.29 6.85
C SER A 189 -0.29 -16.47 6.15
N TYR A 190 -1.24 -17.11 6.81
CA TYR A 190 -2.02 -18.20 6.24
C TYR A 190 -2.90 -17.71 5.08
N MET A 191 -3.61 -16.58 5.23
CA MET A 191 -4.44 -16.04 4.15
C MET A 191 -3.60 -15.74 2.89
N VAL A 192 -2.39 -15.19 3.05
CA VAL A 192 -1.45 -14.94 1.94
C VAL A 192 -0.97 -16.23 1.30
N GLN A 193 -0.62 -17.26 2.10
CA GLN A 193 -0.30 -18.60 1.60
C GLN A 193 -1.46 -19.22 0.82
N SER A 194 -2.70 -18.92 1.21
CA SER A 194 -3.94 -19.29 0.51
C SER A 194 -4.30 -18.35 -0.64
N ARG A 195 -3.35 -17.57 -1.17
CA ARG A 195 -3.48 -16.72 -2.37
C ARG A 195 -4.52 -15.59 -2.26
N ILE A 196 -4.89 -15.15 -1.05
CA ILE A 196 -5.92 -14.11 -0.88
C ILE A 196 -5.60 -12.80 -1.62
N LEU A 197 -4.32 -12.43 -1.74
CA LEU A 197 -3.91 -11.20 -2.41
C LEU A 197 -4.27 -11.24 -3.90
N SER A 198 -4.04 -12.39 -4.56
CA SER A 198 -4.45 -12.60 -5.95
C SER A 198 -5.96 -12.56 -6.12
N VAL A 199 -6.71 -13.12 -5.17
CA VAL A 199 -8.18 -13.10 -5.17
C VAL A 199 -8.70 -11.66 -5.05
N LEU A 200 -8.21 -10.89 -4.08
CA LEU A 200 -8.63 -9.50 -3.87
C LEU A 200 -8.27 -8.61 -5.07
N CYS A 201 -7.05 -8.75 -5.63
CA CYS A 201 -6.66 -7.99 -6.82
C CYS A 201 -7.55 -8.32 -8.02
N HIS A 202 -7.88 -9.60 -8.25
CA HIS A 202 -8.76 -9.99 -9.34
C HIS A 202 -10.20 -9.46 -9.15
N ILE A 203 -10.73 -9.52 -7.93
CA ILE A 203 -12.04 -8.95 -7.61
C ILE A 203 -12.05 -7.44 -7.91
N LEU A 204 -11.05 -6.70 -7.41
CA LEU A 204 -10.94 -5.26 -7.64
C LEU A 204 -10.72 -4.90 -9.11
N GLU A 205 -10.08 -5.76 -9.91
CA GLU A 205 -9.94 -5.53 -11.35
C GLU A 205 -11.28 -5.70 -12.10
N LYS A 206 -12.14 -6.62 -11.65
CA LYS A 206 -13.35 -7.05 -12.38
C LYS A 206 -14.65 -6.47 -11.86
N VAL A 207 -14.69 -6.02 -10.61
CA VAL A 207 -15.91 -5.47 -10.01
C VAL A 207 -16.32 -4.17 -10.72
N PRO A 208 -17.62 -3.98 -11.05
CA PRO A 208 -18.12 -2.73 -11.62
C PRO A 208 -17.87 -1.54 -10.70
N SER A 209 -17.60 -0.37 -11.27
CA SER A 209 -17.20 0.82 -10.49
C SER A 209 -18.33 1.39 -9.63
N GLU A 210 -19.59 1.05 -9.91
CA GLU A 210 -20.76 1.43 -9.12
C GLU A 210 -20.84 0.66 -7.78
N GLN A 211 -20.11 -0.44 -7.64
CA GLN A 211 -20.11 -1.27 -6.42
C GLN A 211 -19.09 -0.77 -5.39
N GLU A 212 -19.22 0.49 -4.99
CA GLU A 212 -18.23 1.21 -4.17
C GLU A 212 -17.87 0.47 -2.88
N GLN A 213 -18.86 -0.05 -2.14
CA GLN A 213 -18.59 -0.74 -0.87
C GLN A 213 -17.72 -2.00 -1.05
N ILE A 214 -17.94 -2.76 -2.12
CA ILE A 214 -17.13 -3.96 -2.42
C ILE A 214 -15.68 -3.55 -2.71
N ILE A 215 -15.52 -2.46 -3.45
CA ILE A 215 -14.20 -1.91 -3.78
C ILE A 215 -13.50 -1.41 -2.52
N LEU A 216 -14.19 -0.66 -1.67
CA LEU A 216 -13.69 -0.13 -0.40
C LEU A 216 -13.26 -1.25 0.56
N ASP A 217 -14.08 -2.29 0.73
CA ASP A 217 -13.72 -3.45 1.56
C ASP A 217 -12.50 -4.19 1.01
N GLY A 218 -12.42 -4.36 -0.32
CA GLY A 218 -11.30 -5.04 -0.97
C GLY A 218 -9.98 -4.26 -0.86
N VAL A 219 -10.01 -2.95 -1.07
CA VAL A 219 -8.81 -2.10 -0.97
C VAL A 219 -8.38 -1.89 0.47
N GLU A 220 -9.30 -1.85 1.44
CA GLU A 220 -8.96 -1.79 2.87
C GLU A 220 -8.27 -3.08 3.32
N ALA A 221 -8.75 -4.24 2.87
CA ALA A 221 -8.11 -5.52 3.12
C ALA A 221 -6.67 -5.53 2.55
N LEU A 222 -6.48 -5.13 1.29
CA LEU A 222 -5.15 -5.02 0.68
C LEU A 222 -4.25 -4.02 1.41
N THR A 223 -4.79 -2.87 1.83
CA THR A 223 -4.07 -1.86 2.61
C THR A 223 -3.59 -2.45 3.94
N THR A 224 -4.43 -3.24 4.60
CA THR A 224 -4.13 -3.94 5.84
C THR A 224 -2.97 -4.93 5.67
N PHE A 225 -2.95 -5.70 4.57
CA PHE A 225 -1.80 -6.56 4.24
C PHE A 225 -0.54 -5.74 3.92
N CYS A 226 -0.66 -4.68 3.12
CA CYS A 226 0.47 -3.84 2.69
C CYS A 226 1.06 -2.97 3.82
N ARG A 227 0.50 -3.02 5.04
CA ARG A 227 1.18 -2.51 6.25
C ARG A 227 2.50 -3.24 6.50
N SER A 228 2.59 -4.50 6.07
CA SER A 228 3.80 -5.31 6.20
C SER A 228 4.61 -5.29 4.88
N PRO A 229 5.89 -4.87 4.89
CA PRO A 229 6.71 -4.81 3.68
C PRO A 229 6.77 -6.14 2.90
N LYS A 230 6.83 -7.27 3.62
CA LYS A 230 6.82 -8.62 3.02
C LYS A 230 5.64 -8.92 2.11
N TYR A 231 4.50 -8.25 2.28
CA TYR A 231 3.30 -8.49 1.48
C TYR A 231 3.14 -7.49 0.33
N ARG A 232 3.90 -6.39 0.30
CA ARG A 232 3.84 -5.37 -0.76
C ARG A 232 4.26 -5.95 -2.11
N ASP A 233 5.41 -6.62 -2.14
CA ASP A 233 5.94 -7.30 -3.35
C ASP A 233 4.97 -8.37 -3.87
N ILE A 234 4.41 -9.18 -2.97
CA ILE A 234 3.43 -10.21 -3.33
C ILE A 234 2.16 -9.58 -3.92
N ALA A 235 1.66 -8.49 -3.32
CA ALA A 235 0.49 -7.78 -3.82
C ALA A 235 0.73 -7.23 -5.24
N LEU A 236 1.88 -6.63 -5.51
CA LEU A 236 2.24 -6.15 -6.86
C LEU A 236 2.29 -7.31 -7.87
N LYS A 237 2.96 -8.42 -7.52
CA LYS A 237 3.00 -9.64 -8.36
C LYS A 237 1.62 -10.26 -8.59
N CYS A 238 0.67 -9.99 -7.71
CA CYS A 238 -0.72 -10.44 -7.80
C CYS A 238 -1.63 -9.53 -8.65
N GLY A 239 -1.10 -8.44 -9.24
CA GLY A 239 -1.87 -7.53 -10.10
C GLY A 239 -2.48 -6.32 -9.38
N CYS A 240 -1.98 -5.97 -8.18
CA CYS A 240 -2.50 -4.84 -7.40
C CYS A 240 -2.43 -3.50 -8.18
N LEU A 241 -1.36 -3.25 -8.93
CA LEU A 241 -1.22 -2.03 -9.73
C LEU A 241 -2.32 -1.93 -10.81
N THR A 242 -2.60 -3.03 -11.51
CA THR A 242 -3.67 -3.09 -12.51
C THR A 242 -5.04 -2.82 -11.88
N ALA A 243 -5.31 -3.39 -10.71
CA ALA A 243 -6.55 -3.16 -9.98
C ALA A 243 -6.71 -1.69 -9.56
N ILE A 244 -5.64 -1.06 -9.05
CA ILE A 244 -5.62 0.37 -8.67
C ILE A 244 -5.98 1.25 -9.87
N LEU A 245 -5.28 1.08 -11.01
CA LEU A 245 -5.49 1.92 -12.19
C LEU A 245 -6.88 1.75 -12.80
N ARG A 246 -7.39 0.51 -12.80
CA ARG A 246 -8.74 0.20 -13.28
C ARG A 246 -9.80 0.97 -12.49
N GLN A 247 -9.68 0.97 -11.16
CA GLN A 247 -10.67 1.60 -10.29
C GLN A 247 -10.53 3.12 -10.24
N CYS A 248 -9.32 3.68 -10.42
CA CYS A 248 -9.12 5.12 -10.56
C CYS A 248 -9.72 5.71 -11.86
N SER A 249 -9.90 4.90 -12.92
CA SER A 249 -10.36 5.39 -14.23
C SER A 249 -11.89 5.46 -14.37
N GLY A 250 -12.67 4.98 -13.39
CA GLY A 250 -14.13 4.95 -13.48
C GLY A 250 -14.90 4.89 -12.16
N GLY A 251 -14.21 4.92 -11.01
CA GLY A 251 -14.82 4.94 -9.68
C GLY A 251 -15.15 6.35 -9.18
N SER A 252 -15.81 6.40 -8.02
CA SER A 252 -16.03 7.66 -7.29
C SER A 252 -14.72 8.27 -6.80
N GLU A 253 -14.78 9.53 -6.38
CA GLU A 253 -13.63 10.20 -5.77
C GLU A 253 -13.11 9.45 -4.54
N THR A 254 -14.01 8.98 -3.67
CA THR A 254 -13.67 8.20 -2.47
C THR A 254 -12.91 6.92 -2.80
N VAL A 255 -13.39 6.16 -3.79
CA VAL A 255 -12.72 4.95 -4.28
C VAL A 255 -11.33 5.30 -4.81
N SER A 256 -11.24 6.34 -5.65
CA SER A 256 -9.98 6.76 -6.25
C SER A 256 -8.96 7.19 -5.18
N LEU A 257 -9.38 7.97 -4.19
CA LEU A 257 -8.51 8.41 -3.08
C LEU A 257 -7.98 7.21 -2.28
N THR A 258 -8.83 6.22 -2.04
CA THR A 258 -8.44 5.03 -1.28
C THR A 258 -7.47 4.14 -2.08
N MET A 259 -7.68 4.02 -3.40
CA MET A 259 -6.80 3.29 -4.31
C MET A 259 -5.41 3.93 -4.42
N VAL A 260 -5.34 5.25 -4.59
CA VAL A 260 -4.05 5.97 -4.60
C VAL A 260 -3.42 5.94 -3.19
N GLY A 261 -4.22 5.90 -2.13
CA GLY A 261 -3.74 5.71 -0.76
C GLY A 261 -3.03 4.37 -0.56
N LEU A 262 -3.61 3.28 -1.10
CA LEU A 262 -2.96 1.97 -1.14
C LEU A 262 -1.65 2.03 -1.95
N LEU A 263 -1.65 2.70 -3.11
CA LEU A 263 -0.44 2.87 -3.91
C LEU A 263 0.66 3.60 -3.12
N GLY A 264 0.33 4.72 -2.47
CA GLY A 264 1.27 5.46 -1.63
C GLY A 264 1.87 4.59 -0.54
N ARG A 265 1.05 3.74 0.11
CA ARG A 265 1.51 2.80 1.13
C ARG A 265 2.48 1.75 0.59
N ILE A 266 2.29 1.29 -0.64
CA ILE A 266 3.21 0.36 -1.31
C ILE A 266 4.53 1.07 -1.64
N LEU A 267 4.45 2.31 -2.15
CA LEU A 267 5.60 3.11 -2.59
C LEU A 267 6.46 3.68 -1.46
N GLU A 268 6.01 3.60 -0.20
CA GLU A 268 6.88 3.88 0.96
C GLU A 268 8.14 3.01 0.98
N ASP A 269 8.11 1.82 0.37
CA ASP A 269 9.27 0.95 0.21
C ASP A 269 9.93 1.20 -1.16
N SER A 270 11.19 1.66 -1.15
CA SER A 270 11.94 1.97 -2.36
C SER A 270 12.17 0.78 -3.28
N SER A 271 12.20 -0.45 -2.72
CA SER A 271 12.32 -1.66 -3.53
C SER A 271 11.12 -1.87 -4.47
N MET A 272 9.98 -1.23 -4.19
CA MET A 272 8.74 -1.35 -4.99
C MET A 272 8.69 -0.38 -6.16
N HIS A 273 9.53 0.65 -6.20
CA HIS A 273 9.46 1.72 -7.21
C HIS A 273 9.66 1.20 -8.63
N GLY A 274 10.50 0.17 -8.81
CA GLY A 274 10.76 -0.45 -10.10
C GLY A 274 9.50 -0.93 -10.82
N ALA A 275 8.49 -1.40 -10.07
CA ALA A 275 7.25 -1.92 -10.65
C ALA A 275 6.43 -0.85 -11.39
N LEU A 276 6.52 0.42 -10.98
CA LEU A 276 5.84 1.54 -11.67
C LEU A 276 6.76 2.20 -12.70
N ILE A 277 8.03 2.36 -12.38
CA ILE A 277 8.99 3.05 -13.27
C ILE A 277 9.25 2.26 -14.55
N GLN A 278 9.29 0.93 -14.45
CA GLN A 278 9.54 0.04 -15.59
C GLN A 278 8.27 -0.34 -16.36
N ASP A 279 7.10 0.11 -15.92
CA ASP A 279 5.86 -0.08 -16.69
C ASP A 279 5.92 0.69 -18.03
N SER A 280 5.07 0.27 -18.97
CA SER A 280 4.86 0.83 -20.31
C SER A 280 4.64 2.36 -20.39
N GLY A 281 4.54 3.05 -19.25
CA GLY A 281 4.33 4.50 -19.13
C GLY A 281 2.89 4.86 -18.78
N ALA A 282 1.93 3.97 -19.09
CA ALA A 282 0.51 4.20 -18.84
C ALA A 282 0.21 4.51 -17.35
N SER A 283 0.84 3.78 -16.42
CA SER A 283 0.63 4.00 -14.98
C SER A 283 1.07 5.40 -14.53
N LEU A 284 2.28 5.82 -14.93
CA LEU A 284 2.82 7.14 -14.56
C LEU A 284 2.01 8.28 -15.17
N GLN A 285 1.59 8.15 -16.43
CA GLN A 285 0.75 9.17 -17.08
C GLN A 285 -0.59 9.34 -16.39
N VAL A 286 -1.23 8.26 -15.93
CA VAL A 286 -2.47 8.33 -15.16
C VAL A 286 -2.25 9.10 -13.86
N LEU A 287 -1.18 8.78 -13.12
CA LEU A 287 -0.85 9.50 -11.88
C LEU A 287 -0.56 10.99 -12.15
N LEU A 288 0.23 11.31 -13.16
CA LEU A 288 0.54 12.70 -13.52
C LEU A 288 -0.73 13.48 -13.89
N LYS A 289 -1.65 12.89 -14.68
CA LYS A 289 -2.94 13.52 -14.99
C LYS A 289 -3.81 13.74 -13.76
N MET A 290 -3.88 12.76 -12.85
CA MET A 290 -4.60 12.88 -11.59
C MET A 290 -3.99 13.97 -10.67
N ALA A 291 -2.67 14.14 -10.72
CA ALA A 291 -1.97 15.20 -10.01
C ALA A 291 -2.36 16.60 -10.48
N ALA A 292 -2.74 16.79 -11.76
CA ALA A 292 -3.14 18.09 -12.31
C ALA A 292 -4.64 18.37 -12.26
N VAL A 293 -5.49 17.37 -12.53
CA VAL A 293 -6.93 17.58 -12.76
C VAL A 293 -7.80 17.06 -11.61
N GLY A 294 -7.22 16.31 -10.65
CA GLY A 294 -7.96 15.81 -9.49
C GLY A 294 -8.40 16.90 -8.51
N SER A 295 -9.23 16.52 -7.53
CA SER A 295 -9.48 17.36 -6.35
C SER A 295 -8.19 17.66 -5.59
N VAL A 296 -8.16 18.71 -4.77
CA VAL A 296 -6.94 19.10 -4.04
C VAL A 296 -6.36 17.97 -3.18
N GLN A 297 -7.21 17.08 -2.64
CA GLN A 297 -6.82 15.88 -1.92
C GLN A 297 -6.18 14.86 -2.85
N MET A 298 -6.77 14.62 -4.02
CA MET A 298 -6.23 13.71 -5.04
C MET A 298 -4.88 14.21 -5.57
N GLN A 299 -4.76 15.51 -5.83
CA GLN A 299 -3.52 16.14 -6.26
C GLN A 299 -2.43 15.91 -5.23
N ALA A 300 -2.70 16.26 -3.96
CA ALA A 300 -1.73 16.08 -2.87
C ALA A 300 -1.28 14.62 -2.71
N LEU A 301 -2.22 13.67 -2.73
CA LEU A 301 -1.92 12.26 -2.55
C LEU A 301 -1.13 11.67 -3.73
N THR A 302 -1.47 12.07 -4.95
CA THR A 302 -0.79 11.59 -6.16
C THR A 302 0.61 12.19 -6.28
N LEU A 303 0.79 13.47 -5.99
CA LEU A 303 2.11 14.11 -5.91
C LEU A 303 2.98 13.47 -4.82
N LYS A 304 2.39 13.03 -3.71
CA LYS A 304 3.12 12.28 -2.68
C LYS A 304 3.63 10.93 -3.22
N CYS A 305 2.84 10.23 -4.03
CA CYS A 305 3.29 9.00 -4.70
C CYS A 305 4.45 9.27 -5.67
N LEU A 306 4.37 10.35 -6.46
CA LEU A 306 5.45 10.78 -7.36
C LEU A 306 6.71 11.18 -6.59
N ASN A 307 6.57 11.78 -5.40
CA ASN A 307 7.71 12.08 -4.52
C ASN A 307 8.41 10.82 -4.04
N TYR A 308 7.69 9.75 -3.67
CA TYR A 308 8.34 8.48 -3.37
C TYR A 308 9.16 7.98 -4.55
N LEU A 309 8.57 7.97 -5.75
CA LEU A 309 9.24 7.49 -6.96
C LEU A 309 10.47 8.32 -7.36
N SER A 310 10.44 9.64 -7.14
CA SER A 310 11.54 10.55 -7.48
C SER A 310 12.71 10.50 -6.51
N MET A 311 12.57 9.84 -5.35
CA MET A 311 13.68 9.55 -4.45
C MET A 311 14.55 8.35 -4.90
N GLY A 312 14.18 7.69 -6.00
CA GLY A 312 14.96 6.60 -6.58
C GLY A 312 16.18 7.06 -7.38
N SER A 313 16.62 6.22 -8.32
CA SER A 313 17.76 6.50 -9.20
C SER A 313 17.49 7.66 -10.17
N ASP A 314 18.53 8.15 -10.84
CA ASP A 314 18.36 9.17 -11.89
C ASP A 314 17.48 8.67 -13.04
N TRP A 315 17.49 7.36 -13.32
CA TRP A 315 16.54 6.74 -14.24
C TRP A 315 15.07 6.96 -13.81
N ASN A 316 14.76 6.85 -12.51
CA ASN A 316 13.41 7.10 -12.02
C ASN A 316 12.98 8.54 -12.32
N LYS A 317 13.87 9.51 -12.05
CA LYS A 317 13.62 10.94 -12.24
C LYS A 317 13.43 11.26 -13.72
N HIS A 318 14.34 10.79 -14.56
CA HIS A 318 14.25 10.93 -16.01
C HIS A 318 12.95 10.36 -16.56
N ARG A 319 12.55 9.17 -16.09
CA ARG A 319 11.28 8.53 -16.49
C ARG A 319 10.06 9.35 -16.09
N ILE A 320 10.02 9.88 -14.87
CA ILE A 320 8.92 10.76 -14.42
C ILE A 320 8.82 12.01 -15.32
N LEU A 321 9.95 12.62 -15.65
CA LEU A 321 9.98 13.81 -16.53
C LEU A 321 9.54 13.51 -17.96
N GLN A 322 9.97 12.37 -18.51
CA GLN A 322 9.55 11.94 -19.84
C GLN A 322 8.03 11.77 -19.91
N GLU A 323 7.45 11.15 -18.89
CA GLU A 323 6.00 10.93 -18.82
C GLU A 323 5.23 12.23 -18.49
N ASP A 324 5.81 13.15 -17.72
CA ASP A 324 5.23 14.49 -17.50
C ASP A 324 5.13 15.26 -18.81
N PHE A 325 6.19 15.24 -19.63
CA PHE A 325 6.17 15.84 -20.96
C PHE A 325 5.11 15.18 -21.85
N THR A 326 5.07 13.85 -21.89
CA THR A 326 4.11 13.08 -22.69
C THR A 326 2.66 13.31 -22.25
N ALA A 327 2.42 13.52 -20.96
CA ALA A 327 1.11 13.81 -20.39
C ALA A 327 0.66 15.26 -20.54
N GLY A 328 1.47 16.14 -21.17
CA GLY A 328 1.11 17.53 -21.42
C GLY A 328 1.51 18.50 -20.29
N ARG A 329 2.65 18.24 -19.62
CA ARG A 329 3.18 19.03 -18.51
C ARG A 329 2.25 19.18 -17.28
N PRO A 330 1.65 18.10 -16.74
CA PRO A 330 0.81 18.19 -15.54
C PRO A 330 1.49 18.87 -14.34
N LEU A 331 2.78 18.62 -14.11
CA LEU A 331 3.52 19.21 -12.99
C LEU A 331 3.56 20.74 -13.06
N LEU A 332 3.82 21.29 -14.26
CA LEU A 332 3.81 22.73 -14.47
C LEU A 332 2.42 23.33 -14.24
N SER A 333 1.37 22.63 -14.70
CA SER A 333 -0.03 23.07 -14.50
C SER A 333 -0.36 23.17 -13.01
N VAL A 334 0.04 22.19 -12.21
CA VAL A 334 -0.19 22.19 -10.75
C VAL A 334 0.50 23.37 -10.09
N MET A 335 1.77 23.61 -10.42
CA MET A 335 2.54 24.69 -9.80
C MET A 335 2.00 26.08 -10.10
N LYS A 336 1.40 26.27 -11.28
CA LYS A 336 0.78 27.55 -11.68
C LYS A 336 -0.62 27.77 -11.11
N THR A 337 -1.23 26.73 -10.54
CA THR A 337 -2.60 26.80 -10.02
C THR A 337 -2.58 27.28 -8.57
N GLU A 338 -3.27 28.38 -8.28
CA GLU A 338 -3.49 28.83 -6.91
C GLU A 338 -4.31 27.82 -6.12
N THR A 339 -3.92 27.58 -4.86
CA THR A 339 -4.61 26.63 -3.99
C THR A 339 -4.55 27.07 -2.53
N LEU A 340 -5.66 26.88 -1.82
CA LEU A 340 -5.72 27.04 -0.37
C LEU A 340 -5.17 25.80 0.36
N TYR A 341 -5.02 24.68 -0.34
CA TYR A 341 -4.49 23.44 0.23
C TYR A 341 -2.99 23.33 -0.02
N MET A 342 -2.20 23.97 0.85
CA MET A 342 -0.75 24.13 0.70
C MET A 342 0.02 22.82 0.52
N GLN A 343 -0.52 21.68 0.96
CA GLN A 343 0.11 20.36 0.76
C GLN A 343 0.33 20.03 -0.72
N VAL A 344 -0.52 20.53 -1.63
CA VAL A 344 -0.32 20.39 -3.08
C VAL A 344 0.98 21.06 -3.50
N TRP A 345 1.19 22.33 -3.12
CA TRP A 345 2.43 23.04 -3.41
C TRP A 345 3.64 22.45 -2.70
N VAL A 346 3.50 22.02 -1.44
CA VAL A 346 4.58 21.32 -0.73
C VAL A 346 5.03 20.09 -1.53
N ASN A 347 4.09 19.28 -2.02
CA ASN A 347 4.43 18.06 -2.75
C ASN A 347 4.93 18.36 -4.18
N ALA A 348 4.36 19.33 -4.88
CA ALA A 348 4.77 19.70 -6.24
C ALA A 348 6.19 20.31 -6.25
N THR A 349 6.47 21.25 -5.34
CA THR A 349 7.79 21.86 -5.21
C THR A 349 8.84 20.85 -4.75
N CYS A 350 8.48 19.93 -3.84
CA CYS A 350 9.34 18.81 -3.45
C CYS A 350 9.72 17.93 -4.64
N LEU A 351 8.73 17.62 -5.50
CA LEU A 351 8.94 16.78 -6.66
C LEU A 351 9.90 17.44 -7.65
N VAL A 352 9.67 18.71 -8.00
CA VAL A 352 10.60 19.46 -8.86
C VAL A 352 12.01 19.50 -8.28
N ALA A 353 12.15 19.76 -6.98
CA ALA A 353 13.45 19.77 -6.33
C ALA A 353 14.16 18.40 -6.40
N ASN A 354 13.44 17.28 -6.29
CA ASN A 354 14.00 15.94 -6.47
C ASN A 354 14.47 15.69 -7.91
N LEU A 355 13.67 16.14 -8.90
CA LEU A 355 13.95 15.97 -10.32
C LEU A 355 15.11 16.87 -10.80
N ALA A 356 15.31 18.04 -10.19
CA ALA A 356 16.32 19.02 -10.58
C ALA A 356 17.79 18.63 -10.28
N THR A 357 18.06 17.39 -9.91
CA THR A 357 19.38 16.94 -9.44
C THR A 357 20.33 16.46 -10.55
N SER A 358 19.81 16.13 -11.74
CA SER A 358 20.59 15.65 -12.89
C SER A 358 20.80 16.74 -13.93
N ALA A 359 21.96 16.77 -14.58
CA ALA A 359 22.28 17.72 -15.67
C ALA A 359 21.41 17.49 -16.92
N GLU A 360 21.14 16.22 -17.25
CA GLU A 360 20.41 15.82 -18.45
C GLU A 360 18.96 16.30 -18.44
N ASP A 361 18.38 16.37 -17.25
CA ASP A 361 16.97 16.68 -17.03
C ASP A 361 16.68 18.19 -16.93
N GLN A 362 17.72 19.02 -16.83
CA GLN A 362 17.57 20.47 -16.62
C GLN A 362 16.76 21.15 -17.73
N GLY A 363 16.97 20.74 -18.99
CA GLY A 363 16.21 21.29 -20.12
C GLY A 363 14.70 21.01 -20.03
N GLY A 364 14.33 19.84 -19.48
CA GLY A 364 12.94 19.47 -19.26
C GLY A 364 12.26 20.28 -18.15
N LEU A 365 13.03 20.89 -17.24
CA LEU A 365 12.56 21.55 -16.03
C LEU A 365 12.58 23.08 -16.07
N VAL A 366 12.99 23.69 -17.19
CA VAL A 366 13.12 25.15 -17.35
C VAL A 366 11.87 25.91 -16.91
N ASP A 367 10.69 25.46 -17.34
CA ASP A 367 9.43 26.12 -16.99
C ASP A 367 9.10 26.00 -15.49
N CYS A 368 9.42 24.84 -14.88
CA CYS A 368 9.20 24.61 -13.45
C CYS A 368 10.17 25.43 -12.59
N ARG A 369 11.43 25.58 -13.03
CA ARG A 369 12.41 26.48 -12.41
C ARG A 369 11.91 27.91 -12.40
N ASP A 370 11.37 28.38 -13.52
CA ASP A 370 10.91 29.77 -13.63
C ASP A 370 9.72 30.02 -12.71
N VAL A 371 8.77 29.08 -12.61
CA VAL A 371 7.67 29.16 -11.64
C VAL A 371 8.19 29.13 -10.20
N MET A 372 9.17 28.29 -9.85
CA MET A 372 9.78 28.30 -8.52
C MET A 372 10.41 29.66 -8.17
N ILE A 373 11.01 30.33 -9.16
CA ILE A 373 11.59 31.66 -9.00
C ILE A 373 10.49 32.71 -8.80
N GLU A 374 9.42 32.67 -9.58
CA GLU A 374 8.25 33.54 -9.40
C GLU A 374 7.63 33.36 -8.01
N MET A 375 7.52 32.11 -7.55
CA MET A 375 7.05 31.78 -6.20
C MET A 375 8.03 32.24 -5.10
N MET A 376 9.33 32.31 -5.34
CA MET A 376 10.31 32.85 -4.37
C MET A 376 10.14 34.36 -4.21
N ILE A 377 9.96 35.05 -5.34
CA ILE A 377 9.73 36.50 -5.40
C ILE A 377 8.40 36.85 -4.74
N SER A 378 7.38 36.02 -4.97
CA SER A 378 6.11 36.13 -4.27
C SER A 378 6.26 35.73 -2.80
N ASP A 379 5.63 36.44 -1.87
CA ASP A 379 5.75 36.11 -0.44
C ASP A 379 4.95 34.88 -0.03
N VAL A 380 5.56 33.70 -0.24
CA VAL A 380 5.06 32.41 0.24
C VAL A 380 5.27 32.29 1.76
N ASP A 381 4.17 32.33 2.51
CA ASP A 381 4.17 32.21 3.98
C ASP A 381 4.44 30.78 4.49
N ASN A 382 4.20 29.76 3.65
CA ASN A 382 4.36 28.37 4.07
C ASN A 382 5.84 27.95 4.06
N ILE A 383 6.38 27.65 5.25
CA ILE A 383 7.79 27.29 5.45
C ILE A 383 8.23 26.04 4.67
N ASP A 384 7.37 25.02 4.52
CA ASP A 384 7.72 23.78 3.83
C ASP A 384 7.75 23.98 2.31
N VAL A 385 6.86 24.82 1.78
CA VAL A 385 6.91 25.27 0.38
C VAL A 385 8.20 26.04 0.14
N LEU A 386 8.52 27.04 0.99
CA LEU A 386 9.76 27.82 0.87
C LEU A 386 11.01 26.93 0.95
N ARG A 387 11.04 25.96 1.87
CA ARG A 387 12.15 24.98 2.01
C ARG A 387 12.34 24.15 0.73
N ASN A 388 11.26 23.75 0.07
CA ASN A 388 11.36 23.01 -1.19
C ASN A 388 11.74 23.89 -2.37
N ILE A 389 11.23 25.13 -2.45
CA ILE A 389 11.63 26.10 -3.46
C ILE A 389 13.13 26.38 -3.38
N ILE A 390 13.65 26.71 -2.20
CA ILE A 390 15.08 27.02 -2.04
C ILE A 390 15.98 25.80 -2.34
N ARG A 391 15.53 24.59 -1.97
CA ARG A 391 16.20 23.34 -2.33
C ARG A 391 16.22 23.14 -3.85
N GLY A 392 15.10 23.39 -4.54
CA GLY A 392 15.01 23.35 -5.99
C GLY A 392 15.94 24.35 -6.66
N ILE A 393 15.87 25.63 -6.26
CA ILE A 393 16.75 26.70 -6.78
C ILE A 393 18.24 26.36 -6.54
N SER A 394 18.58 25.82 -5.37
CA SER A 394 19.93 25.33 -5.07
C SER A 394 20.36 24.21 -6.03
N ASN A 395 19.49 23.24 -6.30
CA ASN A 395 19.78 22.18 -7.26
C ASN A 395 19.95 22.72 -8.70
N PHE A 396 19.10 23.67 -9.13
CA PHE A 396 19.26 24.35 -10.42
C PHE A 396 20.56 25.13 -10.52
N SER A 397 20.95 25.83 -9.44
CA SER A 397 22.16 26.68 -9.41
C SER A 397 23.45 25.90 -9.63
N LYS A 398 23.47 24.59 -9.34
CA LYS A 398 24.63 23.71 -9.59
C LYS A 398 25.04 23.67 -11.06
N PHE A 399 24.14 24.02 -11.98
CA PHE A 399 24.37 23.94 -13.42
C PHE A 399 24.49 25.33 -14.04
N GLN A 400 25.61 25.60 -14.71
CA GLN A 400 25.94 26.90 -15.30
C GLN A 400 24.83 27.47 -16.19
N GLN A 401 24.11 26.63 -16.95
CA GLN A 401 23.00 27.09 -17.81
C GLN A 401 21.86 27.80 -17.08
N ASN A 402 21.75 27.63 -15.76
CA ASN A 402 20.74 28.27 -14.93
C ASN A 402 21.25 29.53 -14.21
N SER A 403 22.56 29.84 -14.29
CA SER A 403 23.23 30.86 -13.47
C SER A 403 22.57 32.24 -13.56
N ASN A 404 22.35 32.74 -14.78
CA ASN A 404 21.70 34.03 -15.04
C ASN A 404 20.30 34.13 -14.41
N LYS A 405 19.54 33.03 -14.46
CA LYS A 405 18.19 33.01 -13.90
C LYS A 405 18.22 32.98 -12.37
N VAL A 406 19.14 32.24 -11.76
CA VAL A 406 19.32 32.25 -10.30
C VAL A 406 19.87 33.59 -9.80
N LEU A 407 20.77 34.23 -10.55
CA LEU A 407 21.28 35.57 -10.26
C LEU A 407 20.14 36.60 -10.14
N SER A 408 19.09 36.46 -10.97
CA SER A 408 17.93 37.37 -10.92
C SER A 408 17.16 37.35 -9.59
N VAL A 409 17.32 36.29 -8.79
CA VAL A 409 16.69 36.17 -7.45
C VAL A 409 17.69 36.31 -6.30
N LEU A 410 18.93 36.68 -6.56
CA LEU A 410 20.00 36.72 -5.55
C LEU A 410 19.64 37.59 -4.34
N HIS A 411 19.01 38.74 -4.57
CA HIS A 411 18.47 39.61 -3.52
C HIS A 411 17.51 38.88 -2.57
N HIS A 412 16.57 38.11 -3.12
CA HIS A 412 15.60 37.34 -2.33
C HIS A 412 16.28 36.17 -1.59
N LEU A 413 17.31 35.55 -2.17
CA LEU A 413 18.10 34.53 -1.48
C LEU A 413 18.77 35.10 -0.23
N VAL A 414 19.28 36.34 -0.28
CA VAL A 414 19.87 37.01 0.88
C VAL A 414 18.80 37.42 1.88
N GLU A 415 17.86 38.25 1.47
CA GLU A 415 16.93 38.91 2.39
C GLU A 415 15.92 37.94 3.01
N LYS A 416 15.37 37.01 2.21
CA LYS A 416 14.32 36.09 2.65
C LYS A 416 14.85 34.78 3.19
N CYS A 417 15.92 34.25 2.60
CA CYS A 417 16.39 32.89 2.91
C CYS A 417 17.62 32.86 3.82
N LEU A 418 18.66 33.64 3.52
CA LEU A 418 19.91 33.64 4.28
C LEU A 418 19.73 34.22 5.69
N ARG A 419 18.83 35.19 5.85
CA ARG A 419 18.42 35.77 7.14
C ARG A 419 17.30 34.98 7.84
N HIS A 420 16.82 33.88 7.26
CA HIS A 420 15.70 33.10 7.81
C HIS A 420 16.08 32.35 9.08
N LYS A 421 15.10 32.08 9.97
CA LYS A 421 15.33 31.35 11.24
C LYS A 421 15.59 29.86 11.06
N ASP A 422 15.10 29.27 9.98
CA ASP A 422 15.28 27.84 9.64
C ASP A 422 16.66 27.57 9.01
N ASP A 423 17.42 26.68 9.65
CA ASP A 423 18.78 26.32 9.26
C ASP A 423 18.86 25.69 7.87
N VAL A 424 17.87 24.88 7.49
CA VAL A 424 17.84 24.18 6.20
C VAL A 424 17.63 25.17 5.06
N ILE A 425 16.75 26.17 5.26
CA ILE A 425 16.57 27.26 4.30
C ILE A 425 17.88 28.04 4.12
N ARG A 426 18.57 28.40 5.21
CA ARG A 426 19.85 29.11 5.14
C ARG A 426 20.93 28.30 4.41
N GLN A 427 21.01 27.00 4.65
CA GLN A 427 21.99 26.11 4.01
C GLN A 427 21.81 26.04 2.49
N TYR A 428 20.58 25.82 2.02
CA TYR A 428 20.31 25.77 0.58
C TYR A 428 20.49 27.14 -0.09
N ALA A 429 20.11 28.22 0.59
CA ALA A 429 20.35 29.58 0.09
C ALA A 429 21.84 29.86 -0.08
N LEU A 430 22.64 29.53 0.92
CA LEU A 430 24.09 29.69 0.85
C LEU A 430 24.69 28.84 -0.27
N LYS A 431 24.26 27.58 -0.42
CA LYS A 431 24.69 26.71 -1.53
C LYS A 431 24.34 27.33 -2.89
N ALA A 432 23.13 27.88 -3.04
CA ALA A 432 22.72 28.56 -4.27
C ALA A 432 23.56 29.80 -4.58
N ILE A 433 23.81 30.64 -3.57
CA ILE A 433 24.66 31.83 -3.68
C ILE A 433 26.08 31.44 -4.11
N LEU A 434 26.67 30.41 -3.50
CA LEU A 434 28.03 29.97 -3.81
C LEU A 434 28.18 29.52 -5.27
N PHE A 435 27.25 28.72 -5.79
CA PHE A 435 27.27 28.34 -7.20
C PHE A 435 27.02 29.53 -8.14
N THR A 436 26.18 30.47 -7.73
CA THR A 436 25.91 31.67 -8.54
C THR A 436 27.16 32.54 -8.61
N VAL A 437 27.88 32.73 -7.51
CA VAL A 437 29.20 33.40 -7.47
C VAL A 437 30.23 32.65 -8.30
N GLN A 438 30.22 31.32 -8.30
CA GLN A 438 31.13 30.52 -9.11
C GLN A 438 30.92 30.76 -10.62
N PHE A 439 29.68 30.86 -11.08
CA PHE A 439 29.37 31.01 -12.50
C PHE A 439 29.25 32.47 -12.98
N GLU A 440 28.86 33.40 -12.10
CA GLU A 440 28.63 34.82 -12.38
C GLU A 440 29.32 35.73 -11.32
N PRO A 441 30.65 35.68 -11.16
CA PRO A 441 31.36 36.24 -10.01
C PRO A 441 31.20 37.76 -9.86
N GLU A 442 31.37 38.52 -10.95
CA GLU A 442 31.38 39.99 -10.89
C GLU A 442 30.01 40.53 -10.46
N GLU A 443 28.95 40.12 -11.13
CA GLU A 443 27.60 40.59 -10.80
C GLU A 443 27.06 40.01 -9.50
N SER A 444 27.39 38.76 -9.17
CA SER A 444 26.99 38.17 -7.89
C SER A 444 27.62 38.93 -6.73
N VAL A 445 28.93 39.22 -6.79
CA VAL A 445 29.61 39.97 -5.73
C VAL A 445 29.06 41.39 -5.63
N ARG A 446 28.82 42.06 -6.76
CA ARG A 446 28.21 43.40 -6.78
C ARG A 446 26.86 43.41 -6.08
N GLN A 447 25.98 42.45 -6.40
CA GLN A 447 24.66 42.36 -5.81
C GLN A 447 24.70 41.98 -4.31
N LEU A 448 25.57 41.03 -3.91
CA LEU A 448 25.75 40.67 -2.49
C LEU A 448 26.22 41.84 -1.63
N LEU A 449 27.06 42.73 -2.18
CA LEU A 449 27.48 43.95 -1.50
C LEU A 449 26.31 44.93 -1.35
N ILE A 450 25.48 45.08 -2.37
CA ILE A 450 24.26 45.93 -2.32
C ILE A 450 23.29 45.42 -1.27
N ASP A 451 23.10 44.10 -1.19
CA ASP A 451 22.15 43.47 -0.26
C ASP A 451 22.68 43.38 1.18
N GLY A 452 23.89 43.89 1.45
CA GLY A 452 24.49 43.84 2.78
C GLY A 452 24.69 42.42 3.30
N ALA A 453 24.98 41.46 2.40
CA ALA A 453 25.13 40.05 2.74
C ALA A 453 26.38 39.77 3.60
N ALA A 454 27.37 40.67 3.59
CA ALA A 454 28.66 40.50 4.24
C ALA A 454 28.55 40.16 5.74
N GLU A 455 27.71 40.88 6.49
CA GLU A 455 27.51 40.65 7.92
C GLU A 455 26.84 39.29 8.19
N VAL A 456 25.86 38.92 7.37
CA VAL A 456 25.14 37.64 7.49
C VAL A 456 26.08 36.48 7.18
N LEU A 457 26.88 36.59 6.13
CA LEU A 457 27.86 35.58 5.73
C LEU A 457 28.97 35.41 6.79
N GLN A 458 29.49 36.50 7.37
CA GLN A 458 30.48 36.41 8.46
C GLN A 458 29.92 35.70 9.71
N ASN A 459 28.65 35.98 10.05
CA ASN A 459 27.97 35.32 11.16
C ASN A 459 27.72 33.82 10.88
N LEU A 460 27.42 33.46 9.63
CA LEU A 460 27.26 32.07 9.21
C LEU A 460 28.58 31.29 9.21
N VAL A 461 29.67 31.91 8.76
CA VAL A 461 31.03 31.34 8.81
C VAL A 461 31.47 31.05 10.24
N SER A 462 31.00 31.85 11.21
CA SER A 462 31.29 31.67 12.63
C SER A 462 30.50 30.50 13.27
N SER A 463 29.43 30.01 12.62
CA SER A 463 28.63 28.86 13.06
C SER A 463 29.25 27.55 12.56
N ARG A 464 30.07 26.92 13.41
CA ARG A 464 30.87 25.70 13.07
C ARG A 464 30.07 24.55 12.45
N GLY A 465 28.78 24.39 12.79
CA GLY A 465 27.94 23.31 12.24
C GLY A 465 27.54 23.50 10.78
N VAL A 466 27.28 24.76 10.38
CA VAL A 466 26.81 25.10 9.03
C VAL A 466 27.94 25.00 8.02
N MET A 467 29.13 25.54 8.35
CA MET A 467 30.31 25.44 7.50
C MET A 467 30.76 24.00 7.26
N ASN A 468 30.78 23.14 8.29
CA ASN A 468 31.19 21.73 8.13
C ASN A 468 30.22 20.94 7.24
N GLY A 469 28.91 21.19 7.36
CA GLY A 469 27.91 20.58 6.48
C GLY A 469 28.05 21.02 5.02
N ILE A 470 28.34 22.31 4.81
CA ILE A 470 28.57 22.89 3.48
C ILE A 470 29.86 22.36 2.86
N ILE A 471 30.98 22.41 3.57
CA ILE A 471 32.27 21.90 3.09
C ILE A 471 32.15 20.41 2.75
N SER A 472 31.46 19.62 3.57
CA SER A 472 31.24 18.19 3.29
C SER A 472 30.38 17.97 2.04
N SER A 473 29.32 18.75 1.85
CA SER A 473 28.48 18.67 0.64
C SER A 473 29.19 19.17 -0.61
N MET A 474 29.97 20.26 -0.51
CA MET A 474 30.76 20.79 -1.61
C MET A 474 31.92 19.87 -1.98
N ALA A 475 32.57 19.23 -1.01
CA ALA A 475 33.66 18.28 -1.25
C ALA A 475 33.18 16.98 -1.93
N GLN A 476 31.92 16.58 -1.71
CA GLN A 476 31.30 15.47 -2.46
C GLN A 476 30.96 15.85 -3.90
N ASP A 477 30.57 17.10 -4.14
CA ASP A 477 30.09 17.58 -5.45
C ASP A 477 31.19 18.24 -6.30
N ILE A 478 32.32 18.66 -5.71
CA ILE A 478 33.41 19.42 -6.33
C ILE A 478 34.75 19.04 -5.67
N PRO A 479 35.48 18.03 -6.19
CA PRO A 479 36.74 17.55 -5.59
C PRO A 479 37.84 18.62 -5.53
N ASP A 480 37.85 19.57 -6.46
CA ASP A 480 38.98 20.50 -6.68
C ASP A 480 39.00 21.73 -5.76
N LEU A 481 37.97 21.93 -4.93
CA LEU A 481 37.89 23.04 -3.97
C LEU A 481 38.46 22.70 -2.58
N ALA A 482 38.73 21.42 -2.30
CA ALA A 482 39.35 21.00 -1.05
C ALA A 482 40.88 21.22 -1.09
N LYS A 483 41.32 22.48 -1.00
CA LYS A 483 42.70 22.72 -0.53
C LYS A 483 42.74 22.49 0.98
N PRO A 484 43.78 21.81 1.51
CA PRO A 484 43.90 21.61 2.96
C PRO A 484 43.99 22.98 3.64
N LEU A 485 43.21 23.15 4.72
CA LEU A 485 43.29 24.30 5.62
C LEU A 485 44.67 24.38 6.29
#